data_AF-K3XB15-F1
#
_entry.id   AF-K3XB15-F1
#
_cell.length_a   1.000
_cell.length_b   1.000
_cell.length_c   1.000
_cell.angle_alpha   90.00
_cell.angle_beta   90.00
_cell.angle_gamma   90.00
#
_symmetry.space_group_name_H-M   'P 1'
#
loop_
_entity.id
_entity.type
_entity.pdbx_description
1 polymer ?
#
loop_
_entity_poly.entity_id
_entity_poly.type
_entity_poly.pdbx_seq_one_letter_code
_entity_poly.pdbx_strand_id
1 'polypeptide(L)'
;MQLFAIATLLAAAHALCGAAEPQHKHVFRVQGPKSLFDAAVQETAQQHRREGTPSLDIWSVRLSDDHATLSAKDDPVLEAKVYATAAAMKAFQGRVAASMETHTLSNERHHVKIQVSKRSDKRLKVVDLDKQQYAKQQVDEEEHDEDEEEEEDVYFISDDENEARITKDRKDVATCMKDTDGYLTKLAASAASATYLFTESAFFDCFRPYDEIFSFFDTLTELNGGIMTKLANVSTTYEGRSIPAYRLSTGLDSEGYQKKAIYIQSLIHAREWQAGMSTFYTVASLLDDLRHGSKHVTALFDEFDWYFVPIVNIDGYIYSWTTDRYWRTNRDLVDEHGNAVPGVDLNRNFGPDEYFNKKPEEVDDETHPGDHPLSEPSTAAIVRFLRNLDNLSGVVDMHGVGGLVLRPFSNHPEEAPEPFGSQIKKLGDGVAQAISKGNPKPYISETGGYLYEAFGCFDDSMFFEFNYTVPAITIEVEGEDFISPQSTIRPIATHIYPGLLRFAEEASKYRDMVDNLYDSDSSENSESYDSTSDASP
;
A
#
# COMPACT_ATOMS: atom_id res chain seq x y z
N MET A 1 5.11 44.71 26.70
CA MET A 1 4.70 44.28 25.34
C MET A 1 4.95 42.80 25.07
N GLN A 2 6.08 42.18 25.45
CA GLN A 2 6.32 40.75 25.21
C GLN A 2 5.47 39.79 26.09
N LEU A 3 5.22 40.13 27.36
CA LEU A 3 4.23 39.42 28.20
C LEU A 3 2.80 39.52 27.65
N PHE A 4 2.48 40.62 26.95
CA PHE A 4 1.20 40.82 26.30
C PHE A 4 1.05 39.90 25.08
N ALA A 5 2.13 39.65 24.34
CA ALA A 5 2.15 38.72 23.20
C ALA A 5 1.98 37.25 23.65
N ILE A 6 2.57 36.86 24.78
CA ILE A 6 2.39 35.52 25.36
C ILE A 6 0.97 35.36 25.94
N ALA A 7 0.43 36.40 26.58
CA ALA A 7 -0.97 36.42 27.02
C ALA A 7 -1.95 36.38 25.83
N THR A 8 -1.59 36.97 24.68
CA THR A 8 -2.37 36.93 23.43
C THR A 8 -2.29 35.55 22.76
N LEU A 9 -1.14 34.88 22.83
CA LEU A 9 -0.95 33.49 22.39
C LEU A 9 -1.75 32.50 23.23
N LEU A 10 -1.79 32.70 24.55
CA LEU A 10 -2.62 31.90 25.47
C LEU A 10 -4.12 32.21 25.32
N ALA A 11 -4.51 33.46 25.02
CA ALA A 11 -5.88 33.83 24.71
C ALA A 11 -6.36 33.31 23.33
N ALA A 12 -5.47 33.22 22.34
CA ALA A 12 -5.74 32.61 21.04
C ALA A 12 -5.90 31.08 21.17
N ALA A 13 -5.07 30.42 21.99
CA ALA A 13 -5.25 29.03 22.37
C ALA A 13 -6.58 28.79 23.15
N HIS A 14 -7.06 29.81 23.88
CA HIS A 14 -8.33 29.76 24.61
C HIS A 14 -9.57 29.86 23.71
N ALA A 15 -9.52 30.64 22.62
CA ALA A 15 -10.60 30.72 21.64
C ALA A 15 -10.80 29.38 20.88
N LEU A 16 -9.73 28.61 20.72
CA LEU A 16 -9.74 27.28 20.09
C LEU A 16 -10.27 26.17 21.01
N CYS A 17 -10.16 26.33 22.34
CA CYS A 17 -10.62 25.32 23.31
C CYS A 17 -12.07 25.50 23.79
N GLY A 18 -12.82 26.50 23.31
CA GLY A 18 -14.17 26.82 23.78
C GLY A 18 -15.27 25.79 23.44
N ALA A 19 -14.96 24.72 22.72
CA ALA A 19 -15.94 23.79 22.17
C ALA A 19 -15.82 22.32 22.64
N ALA A 20 -14.87 21.97 23.50
CA ALA A 20 -14.60 20.56 23.84
C ALA A 20 -14.92 20.20 25.31
N GLU A 21 -15.56 19.05 25.49
CA GLU A 21 -15.80 18.36 26.77
C GLU A 21 -14.50 17.83 27.42
N PRO A 22 -14.49 17.51 28.74
CA PRO A 22 -13.34 17.72 29.61
C PRO A 22 -12.32 16.57 29.73
N GLN A 23 -11.98 15.83 28.66
CA GLN A 23 -11.09 14.67 28.77
C GLN A 23 -9.76 14.70 27.98
N HIS A 24 -9.43 15.77 27.26
CA HIS A 24 -8.18 15.80 26.48
C HIS A 24 -7.02 16.49 27.22
N LYS A 25 -5.85 15.82 27.21
CA LYS A 25 -4.58 16.36 27.68
C LYS A 25 -3.89 17.08 26.51
N HIS A 26 -3.44 18.31 26.71
CA HIS A 26 -2.77 19.08 25.66
C HIS A 26 -1.29 19.30 25.98
N VAL A 27 -0.43 19.18 24.97
CA VAL A 27 1.02 19.45 25.06
C VAL A 27 1.36 20.57 24.09
N PHE A 28 2.09 21.58 24.55
CA PHE A 28 2.53 22.71 23.73
C PHE A 28 4.06 22.80 23.75
N ARG A 29 4.67 23.02 22.57
CA ARG A 29 6.12 23.21 22.43
C ARG A 29 6.40 24.70 22.20
N VAL A 30 7.25 25.29 23.05
CA VAL A 30 7.61 26.71 22.96
C VAL A 30 9.14 26.83 22.96
N GLN A 31 9.70 27.47 21.94
CA GLN A 31 11.13 27.77 21.87
C GLN A 31 11.42 29.22 22.26
N GLY A 32 12.39 29.43 23.13
CA GLY A 32 12.86 30.76 23.50
C GLY A 32 14.01 30.69 24.52
N PRO A 33 14.67 31.83 24.79
CA PRO A 33 15.79 31.87 25.74
C PRO A 33 15.35 31.40 27.13
N LYS A 34 16.12 30.49 27.74
CA LYS A 34 15.83 29.93 29.07
C LYS A 34 15.54 31.01 30.13
N SER A 35 16.22 32.15 30.06
CA SER A 35 16.01 33.30 30.95
C SER A 35 14.62 33.94 30.85
N LEU A 36 14.01 33.93 29.65
CA LEU A 36 12.63 34.39 29.43
C LEU A 36 11.60 33.40 29.95
N PHE A 37 11.89 32.10 29.84
CA PHE A 37 11.03 31.05 30.38
C PHE A 37 11.06 31.02 31.92
N ASP A 38 12.25 31.12 32.52
CA ASP A 38 12.43 31.18 33.97
C ASP A 38 11.77 32.44 34.57
N ALA A 39 11.82 33.57 33.87
CA ALA A 39 11.13 34.80 34.27
C ALA A 39 9.61 34.66 34.19
N ALA A 40 9.07 34.06 33.12
CA ALA A 40 7.63 33.82 32.96
C ALA A 40 7.10 32.86 34.03
N VAL A 41 7.81 31.77 34.33
CA VAL A 41 7.45 30.81 35.38
C VAL A 41 7.47 31.48 36.76
N GLN A 42 8.47 32.32 37.05
CA GLN A 42 8.53 33.06 38.31
C GLN A 42 7.44 34.13 38.45
N GLU A 43 7.11 34.84 37.37
CA GLU A 43 6.08 35.88 37.37
C GLU A 43 4.68 35.29 37.51
N THR A 44 4.38 34.19 36.80
CA THR A 44 3.15 33.40 36.98
C THR A 44 3.04 32.85 38.40
N ALA A 45 4.13 32.30 38.97
CA ALA A 45 4.14 31.80 40.35
C ALA A 45 4.05 32.93 41.42
N GLN A 46 4.49 34.14 41.12
CA GLN A 46 4.31 35.32 41.99
C GLN A 46 2.89 35.89 41.91
N GLN A 47 2.30 35.91 40.72
CA GLN A 47 0.94 36.39 40.49
C GLN A 47 -0.09 35.47 41.16
N HIS A 48 0.08 34.14 41.08
CA HIS A 48 -0.78 33.19 41.79
C HIS A 48 -0.67 33.26 43.32
N ARG A 49 0.53 33.52 43.86
CA ARG A 49 0.73 33.75 45.31
C ARG A 49 0.03 35.01 45.83
N ARG A 50 -0.18 36.01 44.97
CA ARG A 50 -0.93 37.23 45.31
C ARG A 50 -2.46 37.03 45.23
N GLU A 51 -2.92 36.05 44.46
CA GLU A 51 -4.33 35.89 44.09
C GLU A 51 -5.05 34.70 44.75
N GLY A 52 -4.34 33.85 45.51
CA GLY A 52 -4.94 32.88 46.45
C GLY A 52 -5.74 31.73 45.81
N THR A 53 -5.35 31.26 44.61
CA THR A 53 -6.02 30.17 43.88
C THR A 53 -5.31 28.80 44.05
N PRO A 54 -6.04 27.66 43.95
CA PRO A 54 -5.44 26.32 44.08
C PRO A 54 -4.47 26.03 42.93
N SER A 55 -3.39 25.31 43.24
CA SER A 55 -2.17 25.19 42.46
C SER A 55 -2.35 24.67 41.03
N LEU A 56 -1.68 25.36 40.09
CA LEU A 56 -1.29 24.76 38.82
C LEU A 56 -0.07 23.88 39.11
N ASP A 57 -0.25 22.57 39.26
CA ASP A 57 0.87 21.68 39.50
C ASP A 57 1.62 21.42 38.18
N ILE A 58 2.77 22.06 38.00
CA ILE A 58 3.70 21.79 36.90
C ILE A 58 4.50 20.54 37.29
N TRP A 59 4.10 19.37 36.78
CA TRP A 59 4.66 18.08 37.23
C TRP A 59 6.03 17.72 36.66
N SER A 60 6.48 18.28 35.53
CA SER A 60 7.87 18.11 35.07
C SER A 60 8.26 19.06 33.94
N VAL A 61 9.45 19.65 34.04
CA VAL A 61 10.21 20.20 32.91
C VAL A 61 11.36 19.23 32.68
N ARG A 62 11.49 18.64 31.47
CA ARG A 62 12.67 17.83 31.12
C ARG A 62 13.52 18.60 30.11
N LEU A 63 14.81 18.64 30.39
CA LEU A 63 15.84 18.98 29.42
C LEU A 63 16.11 17.70 28.60
N SER A 64 15.94 17.74 27.29
CA SER A 64 16.40 16.64 26.43
C SER A 64 17.85 16.93 26.03
N ASP A 65 18.81 16.24 26.65
CA ASP A 65 20.20 16.23 26.22
C ASP A 65 20.41 15.12 25.17
N ASP A 66 19.70 15.20 24.05
CA ASP A 66 20.03 14.39 22.86
C ASP A 66 20.81 15.28 21.91
N HIS A 67 22.11 15.42 22.18
CA HIS A 67 23.21 15.54 21.22
C HIS A 67 24.52 15.80 21.99
N ALA A 68 25.30 14.73 22.18
CA ALA A 68 26.68 14.81 22.63
C ALA A 68 27.57 15.43 21.54
N THR A 69 27.59 16.77 21.49
CA THR A 69 28.72 17.69 21.22
C THR A 69 28.15 19.02 20.75
N LEU A 70 27.81 19.92 21.68
CA LEU A 70 27.54 21.32 21.35
C LEU A 70 28.57 22.19 22.05
N SER A 71 29.28 22.98 21.26
CA SER A 71 30.19 24.01 21.74
C SER A 71 29.40 25.11 22.45
N ALA A 72 30.07 25.92 23.28
CA ALA A 72 29.47 26.94 24.17
C ALA A 72 28.78 28.14 23.45
N LYS A 73 28.18 27.95 22.28
CA LYS A 73 27.49 28.97 21.49
C LYS A 73 26.07 28.61 21.03
N ASP A 74 25.56 27.43 21.33
CA ASP A 74 24.21 27.03 20.92
C ASP A 74 23.26 27.03 22.13
N ASP A 75 22.20 27.85 22.03
CA ASP A 75 21.17 27.99 23.07
C ASP A 75 20.42 26.65 23.26
N PRO A 76 20.25 26.17 24.51
CA PRO A 76 19.60 24.87 24.74
C PRO A 76 18.10 24.93 24.46
N VAL A 77 17.59 23.93 23.74
CA VAL A 77 16.15 23.71 23.50
C VAL A 77 15.53 23.12 24.77
N LEU A 78 14.47 23.74 25.27
CA LEU A 78 13.74 23.33 26.47
C LEU A 78 12.30 23.00 26.12
N GLU A 79 11.84 21.80 26.47
CA GLU A 79 10.48 21.34 26.25
C GLU A 79 9.73 21.29 27.59
N ALA A 80 8.58 21.97 27.68
CA ALA A 80 7.78 22.02 28.89
C ALA A 80 6.37 21.48 28.64
N LYS A 81 5.93 20.49 29.44
CA LYS A 81 4.56 19.96 29.45
C LYS A 81 3.80 20.57 30.63
N VAL A 82 2.71 21.29 30.35
CA VAL A 82 1.89 21.95 31.38
C VAL A 82 0.53 21.27 31.48
N TYR A 83 0.08 20.96 32.71
CA TYR A 83 -1.20 20.31 32.99
C TYR A 83 -2.09 21.25 33.81
N ALA A 84 -3.35 21.44 33.40
CA ALA A 84 -4.32 22.26 34.11
C ALA A 84 -5.64 21.51 34.30
N THR A 85 -6.33 21.76 35.42
CA THR A 85 -7.65 21.16 35.69
C THR A 85 -8.78 22.05 35.18
N ALA A 86 -9.90 21.45 34.77
CA ALA A 86 -11.07 22.16 34.22
C ALA A 86 -11.64 23.25 35.16
N ALA A 87 -11.47 23.10 36.48
CA ALA A 87 -11.92 24.08 37.46
C ALA A 87 -11.07 25.37 37.48
N ALA A 88 -9.77 25.27 37.20
CA ALA A 88 -8.87 26.43 37.10
C ALA A 88 -9.17 27.27 35.85
N MET A 89 -9.55 26.61 34.74
CA MET A 89 -9.86 27.28 33.47
C MET A 89 -11.18 28.06 33.51
N LYS A 90 -12.19 27.57 34.24
CA LYS A 90 -13.50 28.21 34.34
C LYS A 90 -13.52 29.47 35.22
N ALA A 91 -12.63 29.55 36.21
CA ALA A 91 -12.48 30.73 37.07
C ALA A 91 -11.80 31.93 36.37
N PHE A 92 -11.02 31.66 35.31
CA PHE A 92 -10.29 32.68 34.53
C PHE A 92 -11.19 33.37 33.48
N GLN A 93 -12.10 32.62 32.84
CA GLN A 93 -13.04 33.14 31.83
C GLN A 93 -13.97 34.25 32.35
N GLY A 94 -14.42 34.16 33.61
CA GLY A 94 -15.36 35.13 34.18
C GLY A 94 -14.78 36.53 34.42
N ARG A 95 -13.46 36.73 34.35
CA ARG A 95 -12.80 38.00 34.73
C ARG A 95 -12.24 38.80 33.56
N VAL A 96 -11.96 38.19 32.40
CA VAL A 96 -11.38 38.89 31.22
C VAL A 96 -12.43 39.72 30.48
N ALA A 97 -13.71 39.34 30.51
CA ALA A 97 -14.80 40.11 29.91
C ALA A 97 -14.98 41.51 30.54
N ALA A 98 -14.39 41.78 31.70
CA ALA A 98 -14.51 43.04 32.42
C ALA A 98 -13.41 44.08 32.10
N SER A 99 -12.38 43.77 31.31
CA SER A 99 -11.23 44.69 31.10
C SER A 99 -10.96 45.14 29.65
N MET A 100 -11.84 44.81 28.69
CA MET A 100 -11.63 45.16 27.27
C MET A 100 -12.31 46.46 26.80
N GLU A 101 -12.98 47.20 27.67
CA GLU A 101 -13.37 48.59 27.39
C GLU A 101 -12.33 49.56 27.97
N THR A 102 -11.27 49.84 27.21
CA THR A 102 -10.57 51.15 27.13
C THR A 102 -9.19 50.96 26.48
N HIS A 103 -9.04 51.48 25.26
CA HIS A 103 -7.91 52.28 24.76
C HIS A 103 -7.67 52.11 23.24
N THR A 104 -8.09 53.13 22.50
CA THR A 104 -7.68 53.50 21.14
C THR A 104 -6.40 54.33 21.18
N LEU A 105 -5.31 53.88 20.53
CA LEU A 105 -4.15 54.68 20.08
C LEU A 105 -3.51 53.92 18.90
N SER A 106 -3.68 54.36 17.65
CA SER A 106 -2.95 55.38 16.86
C SER A 106 -1.77 54.83 16.04
N ASN A 107 -1.86 55.06 14.74
CA ASN A 107 -0.93 54.70 13.66
C ASN A 107 0.56 54.93 13.96
N GLU A 108 1.33 53.83 14.07
CA GLU A 108 2.68 53.73 13.51
C GLU A 108 2.86 52.30 12.99
N ARG A 109 3.14 52.14 11.68
CA ARG A 109 3.56 50.85 11.14
C ARG A 109 4.93 50.54 11.71
N HIS A 110 5.01 49.53 12.56
CA HIS A 110 6.26 48.86 12.89
C HIS A 110 6.23 47.49 12.21
N HIS A 111 7.07 47.32 11.19
CA HIS A 111 7.29 46.02 10.57
C HIS A 111 7.95 45.11 11.62
N VAL A 112 7.20 44.15 12.16
CA VAL A 112 7.82 42.97 12.75
C VAL A 112 8.30 42.12 11.58
N LYS A 113 9.61 42.15 11.30
CA LYS A 113 10.24 41.17 10.42
C LYS A 113 10.24 39.82 11.13
N ILE A 114 9.35 38.92 10.71
CA ILE A 114 9.50 37.49 10.93
C ILE A 114 10.60 37.04 9.97
N GLN A 115 11.75 36.65 10.50
CA GLN A 115 12.86 36.16 9.71
C GLN A 115 12.78 34.62 9.66
N VAL A 116 12.10 34.10 8.63
CA VAL A 116 12.24 32.70 8.22
C VAL A 116 13.43 32.65 7.27
N SER A 117 14.57 32.13 7.72
CA SER A 117 15.75 32.00 6.86
C SER A 117 15.68 30.73 6.02
N LYS A 118 15.51 30.89 4.70
CA LYS A 118 15.97 29.94 3.68
C LYS A 118 17.45 30.18 3.38
N ARG A 119 18.27 29.16 3.61
CA ARG A 119 19.55 28.75 2.95
C ARG A 119 20.17 27.71 3.89
N SER A 120 20.54 26.50 3.52
CA SER A 120 20.73 25.83 2.23
C SER A 120 20.72 24.32 2.52
N ASP A 121 20.15 23.55 1.59
CA ASP A 121 20.12 22.09 1.48
C ASP A 121 19.39 21.28 2.56
N LYS A 122 18.48 20.43 2.06
CA LYS A 122 17.65 19.43 2.75
C LYS A 122 16.43 19.99 3.51
N ARG A 123 15.31 20.13 2.78
CA ARG A 123 13.98 20.21 3.39
C ARG A 123 13.47 18.79 3.65
N LEU A 124 13.07 18.55 4.91
CA LEU A 124 12.12 17.51 5.26
C LEU A 124 10.80 17.78 4.54
N LYS A 125 10.34 16.78 3.81
CA LYS A 125 9.05 16.67 3.14
C LYS A 125 8.26 15.68 4.00
N VAL A 126 7.14 16.10 4.58
CA VAL A 126 6.10 15.15 4.99
C VAL A 126 5.11 15.18 3.85
N VAL A 127 5.15 14.15 3.02
CA VAL A 127 4.27 13.96 1.86
C VAL A 127 3.22 12.95 2.29
N ASP A 128 1.96 13.35 2.19
CA ASP A 128 0.85 12.40 2.15
C ASP A 128 0.89 11.76 0.74
N LEU A 129 1.61 10.63 0.64
CA LEU A 129 1.97 9.99 -0.63
C LEU A 129 0.75 9.41 -1.37
N ASP A 130 -0.34 9.13 -0.66
CA ASP A 130 -1.56 8.57 -1.27
C ASP A 130 -2.29 9.59 -2.17
N LYS A 131 -2.11 10.90 -1.96
CA LYS A 131 -2.81 11.95 -2.74
C LYS A 131 -2.00 12.57 -3.87
N GLN A 132 -0.67 12.59 -3.79
CA GLN A 132 0.15 13.09 -4.91
C GLN A 132 0.22 12.09 -6.08
N GLN A 133 -0.08 10.80 -5.87
CA GLN A 133 -0.12 9.82 -6.96
C GLN A 133 -1.24 10.08 -7.97
N TYR A 134 -2.33 10.73 -7.56
CA TYR A 134 -3.49 11.00 -8.43
C TYR A 134 -3.39 12.30 -9.24
N ALA A 135 -2.63 13.30 -8.78
CA ALA A 135 -2.63 14.63 -9.40
C ALA A 135 -1.75 14.74 -10.66
N LYS A 136 -0.81 13.81 -10.90
CA LYS A 136 0.15 13.91 -12.01
C LYS A 136 -0.33 13.36 -13.37
N GLN A 137 -1.54 12.83 -13.46
CA GLN A 137 -2.06 12.26 -14.71
C GLN A 137 -3.11 13.17 -15.35
N GLN A 138 -2.70 14.35 -15.82
CA GLN A 138 -3.39 15.06 -16.91
C GLN A 138 -2.58 16.26 -17.43
N VAL A 139 -1.43 16.02 -18.07
CA VAL A 139 -0.87 17.02 -19.00
C VAL A 139 -0.23 16.27 -20.17
N ASP A 140 -1.03 16.04 -21.22
CA ASP A 140 -0.47 15.74 -22.55
C ASP A 140 0.10 17.03 -23.15
N GLU A 141 1.21 16.88 -23.84
CA GLU A 141 2.03 17.91 -24.49
C GLU A 141 1.22 18.82 -25.44
N GLU A 142 0.96 20.06 -25.03
CA GLU A 142 0.88 21.18 -25.97
C GLU A 142 1.86 22.27 -25.53
N GLU A 143 2.83 22.58 -26.39
CA GLU A 143 3.69 23.76 -26.25
C GLU A 143 2.82 25.01 -26.10
N HIS A 144 2.76 25.56 -24.90
CA HIS A 144 2.27 26.92 -24.70
C HIS A 144 3.18 27.71 -23.74
N ASP A 145 3.67 28.82 -24.27
CA ASP A 145 4.49 29.84 -23.62
C ASP A 145 3.83 30.45 -22.38
N GLU A 146 4.68 30.67 -21.36
CA GLU A 146 4.67 31.72 -20.31
C GLU A 146 3.46 31.83 -19.34
N ASP A 147 3.78 31.56 -18.07
CA ASP A 147 3.23 32.16 -16.84
C ASP A 147 1.74 31.89 -16.47
N GLU A 148 1.42 30.67 -16.04
CA GLU A 148 0.34 30.43 -15.05
C GLU A 148 0.87 29.54 -13.90
N GLU A 149 0.92 30.10 -12.68
CA GLU A 149 1.14 29.33 -11.45
C GLU A 149 -0.11 28.50 -11.17
N GLU A 150 -0.08 27.19 -11.48
CA GLU A 150 -1.09 26.25 -11.02
C GLU A 150 -0.94 26.07 -9.49
N GLU A 151 -1.86 26.68 -8.72
CA GLU A 151 -2.07 26.36 -7.31
C GLU A 151 -2.70 24.96 -7.22
N GLU A 152 -1.89 23.91 -7.00
CA GLU A 152 -2.40 22.62 -6.53
C GLU A 152 -2.95 22.79 -5.10
N ASP A 153 -4.27 22.88 -4.96
CA ASP A 153 -4.97 22.83 -3.68
C ASP A 153 -4.82 21.43 -3.06
N VAL A 154 -3.80 21.25 -2.20
CA VAL A 154 -3.64 20.05 -1.38
C VAL A 154 -4.67 20.09 -0.23
N TYR A 155 -5.79 19.41 -0.42
CA TYR A 155 -6.81 19.23 0.62
C TYR A 155 -6.33 18.24 1.69
N PHE A 156 -5.93 18.76 2.86
CA PHE A 156 -5.75 17.94 4.06
C PHE A 156 -7.13 17.48 4.55
N ILE A 157 -7.39 16.18 4.55
CA ILE A 157 -8.57 15.59 5.20
C ILE A 157 -8.27 15.62 6.70
N SER A 158 -9.17 16.18 7.50
CA SER A 158 -8.98 16.19 8.96
C SER A 158 -9.15 14.78 9.54
N ASP A 159 -8.53 14.51 10.70
CA ASP A 159 -8.71 13.23 11.40
C ASP A 159 -10.21 12.91 11.63
N ASP A 160 -11.02 13.93 11.91
CA ASP A 160 -12.47 13.83 12.08
C ASP A 160 -13.20 13.37 10.80
N GLU A 161 -12.76 13.85 9.63
CA GLU A 161 -13.32 13.44 8.34
C GLU A 161 -12.91 12.00 7.97
N ASN A 162 -11.70 11.58 8.31
CA ASN A 162 -11.24 10.20 8.15
C ASN A 162 -12.04 9.23 9.04
N GLU A 163 -12.24 9.56 10.31
CA GLU A 163 -13.06 8.75 11.22
C GLU A 163 -14.51 8.64 10.74
N ALA A 164 -15.09 9.73 10.23
CA ALA A 164 -16.43 9.73 9.66
C ALA A 164 -16.52 8.84 8.42
N ARG A 165 -15.52 8.89 7.54
CA ARG A 165 -15.43 8.05 6.33
C ARG A 165 -15.34 6.57 6.69
N ILE A 166 -14.47 6.20 7.62
CA ILE A 166 -14.33 4.82 8.12
C ILE A 166 -15.64 4.34 8.75
N THR A 167 -16.26 5.18 9.60
CA THR A 167 -17.54 4.84 10.25
C THR A 167 -18.64 4.56 9.22
N LYS A 168 -18.69 5.37 8.16
CA LYS A 168 -19.62 5.15 7.04
C LYS A 168 -19.30 3.87 6.28
N ASP A 169 -18.05 3.62 5.92
CA ASP A 169 -17.61 2.39 5.23
C ASP A 169 -18.02 1.14 6.01
N ARG A 170 -17.72 1.10 7.32
CA ARG A 170 -18.12 -0.02 8.21
C ARG A 170 -19.63 -0.27 8.19
N LYS A 171 -20.43 0.79 8.20
CA LYS A 171 -21.89 0.69 8.16
C LYS A 171 -22.40 0.19 6.80
N ASP A 172 -21.84 0.73 5.72
CA ASP A 172 -22.24 0.37 4.34
C ASP A 172 -21.88 -1.11 4.06
N VAL A 173 -20.67 -1.54 4.42
CA VAL A 173 -20.23 -2.94 4.35
C VAL A 173 -21.11 -3.86 5.19
N ALA A 174 -21.36 -3.54 6.46
CA ALA A 174 -22.19 -4.37 7.33
C ALA A 174 -23.64 -4.49 6.82
N THR A 175 -24.18 -3.41 6.25
CA THR A 175 -25.51 -3.44 5.61
C THR A 175 -25.50 -4.34 4.38
N CYS A 176 -24.51 -4.19 3.50
CA CYS A 176 -24.35 -5.03 2.31
C CYS A 176 -24.23 -6.51 2.66
N MET A 177 -23.40 -6.87 3.64
CA MET A 177 -23.22 -8.25 4.09
C MET A 177 -24.54 -8.85 4.60
N LYS A 178 -25.33 -8.07 5.34
CA LYS A 178 -26.66 -8.50 5.81
C LYS A 178 -27.63 -8.71 4.65
N ASP A 179 -27.64 -7.82 3.66
CA ASP A 179 -28.53 -7.91 2.50
C ASP A 179 -28.18 -9.07 1.57
N THR A 180 -26.92 -9.48 1.58
CA THR A 180 -26.39 -10.60 0.80
C THR A 180 -26.26 -11.91 1.58
N ASP A 181 -26.83 -11.97 2.79
CA ASP A 181 -26.80 -13.18 3.61
C ASP A 181 -27.39 -14.40 2.87
N GLY A 182 -26.82 -15.57 3.14
CA GLY A 182 -27.15 -16.82 2.47
C GLY A 182 -26.67 -16.92 1.01
N TYR A 183 -25.76 -16.04 0.55
CA TYR A 183 -25.20 -16.11 -0.80
C TYR A 183 -24.55 -17.48 -1.10
N LEU A 184 -23.86 -18.09 -0.13
CA LEU A 184 -23.25 -19.42 -0.30
C LEU A 184 -24.30 -20.51 -0.54
N THR A 185 -25.41 -20.48 0.19
CA THR A 185 -26.52 -21.42 -0.01
C THR A 185 -27.13 -21.26 -1.40
N LYS A 186 -27.32 -20.02 -1.87
CA LYS A 186 -27.83 -19.73 -3.22
C LYS A 186 -26.84 -20.16 -4.30
N LEU A 187 -25.55 -19.93 -4.09
CA LEU A 187 -24.46 -20.36 -4.96
C LEU A 187 -24.49 -21.89 -5.11
N ALA A 188 -24.43 -22.63 -4.01
CA ALA A 188 -24.45 -24.10 -4.03
C ALA A 188 -25.72 -24.67 -4.67
N ALA A 189 -26.88 -24.08 -4.40
CA ALA A 189 -28.15 -24.51 -4.99
C ALA A 189 -28.24 -24.23 -6.51
N SER A 190 -27.58 -23.17 -6.99
CA SER A 190 -27.67 -22.72 -8.38
C SER A 190 -26.54 -23.24 -9.27
N ALA A 191 -25.42 -23.68 -8.68
CA ALA A 191 -24.23 -24.11 -9.41
C ALA A 191 -24.44 -25.31 -10.34
N ALA A 192 -25.42 -26.16 -10.06
CA ALA A 192 -25.81 -27.25 -10.97
C ALA A 192 -26.48 -26.75 -12.26
N SER A 193 -27.00 -25.51 -12.27
CA SER A 193 -27.56 -24.90 -13.47
C SER A 193 -26.45 -24.48 -14.43
N ALA A 194 -26.53 -24.97 -15.67
CA ALA A 194 -25.63 -24.57 -16.75
C ALA A 194 -25.74 -23.10 -17.15
N THR A 195 -26.79 -22.37 -16.71
CA THR A 195 -26.95 -20.94 -17.01
C THR A 195 -26.53 -20.03 -15.87
N TYR A 196 -26.21 -20.59 -14.69
CA TYR A 196 -25.79 -19.79 -13.54
C TYR A 196 -24.30 -19.49 -13.62
N LEU A 197 -23.97 -18.22 -13.54
CA LEU A 197 -22.60 -17.70 -13.49
C LEU A 197 -22.19 -17.50 -12.02
N PHE A 198 -21.03 -18.02 -11.65
CA PHE A 198 -20.41 -17.79 -10.34
C PHE A 198 -20.13 -16.31 -10.11
N THR A 199 -19.77 -15.59 -11.17
CA THR A 199 -19.63 -14.13 -11.15
C THR A 199 -20.91 -13.43 -10.72
N GLU A 200 -22.11 -13.95 -11.01
CA GLU A 200 -23.41 -13.38 -10.56
C GLU A 200 -23.75 -13.69 -9.09
N SER A 201 -22.86 -14.36 -8.36
CA SER A 201 -23.01 -14.56 -6.91
C SER A 201 -23.02 -13.21 -6.19
N ALA A 202 -23.94 -13.05 -5.24
CA ALA A 202 -24.00 -11.88 -4.35
C ALA A 202 -22.74 -11.72 -3.49
N PHE A 203 -21.84 -12.72 -3.47
CA PHE A 203 -20.47 -12.57 -2.95
C PHE A 203 -19.80 -11.29 -3.49
N PHE A 204 -19.92 -11.02 -4.80
CA PHE A 204 -19.29 -9.89 -5.48
C PHE A 204 -20.06 -8.56 -5.37
N ASP A 205 -21.12 -8.51 -4.56
CA ASP A 205 -21.85 -7.27 -4.30
C ASP A 205 -21.27 -6.50 -3.10
N CYS A 206 -20.42 -7.14 -2.29
CA CYS A 206 -19.85 -6.57 -1.07
C CYS A 206 -18.36 -6.90 -0.95
N PHE A 207 -17.59 -6.05 -0.27
CA PHE A 207 -16.31 -6.47 0.29
C PHE A 207 -16.55 -7.52 1.38
N ARG A 208 -15.63 -8.48 1.51
CA ARG A 208 -15.84 -9.70 2.29
C ARG A 208 -14.76 -9.90 3.34
N PRO A 209 -15.09 -10.24 4.59
CA PRO A 209 -14.08 -10.58 5.58
C PRO A 209 -13.38 -11.90 5.20
N TYR A 210 -12.23 -12.11 5.84
CA TYR A 210 -11.36 -13.28 5.64
C TYR A 210 -12.13 -14.62 5.59
N ASP A 211 -13.03 -14.86 6.54
CA ASP A 211 -13.76 -16.12 6.69
C ASP A 211 -14.77 -16.35 5.55
N GLU A 212 -15.43 -15.30 5.10
CA GLU A 212 -16.34 -15.36 3.94
C GLU A 212 -15.59 -15.58 2.63
N ILE A 213 -14.42 -14.95 2.45
CA ILE A 213 -13.55 -15.18 1.27
C ILE A 213 -13.17 -16.66 1.19
N PHE A 214 -12.63 -17.22 2.28
CA PHE A 214 -12.21 -18.63 2.25
C PHE A 214 -13.38 -19.59 2.16
N SER A 215 -14.54 -19.28 2.76
CA SER A 215 -15.76 -20.09 2.59
C SER A 215 -16.24 -20.09 1.14
N PHE A 216 -16.14 -18.95 0.44
CA PHE A 216 -16.48 -18.86 -0.98
C PHE A 216 -15.52 -19.69 -1.85
N PHE A 217 -14.21 -19.57 -1.65
CA PHE A 217 -13.21 -20.36 -2.38
C PHE A 217 -13.33 -21.88 -2.10
N ASP A 218 -13.61 -22.27 -0.86
CA ASP A 218 -13.85 -23.66 -0.49
C ASP A 218 -15.11 -24.19 -1.18
N THR A 219 -16.18 -23.40 -1.21
CA THR A 219 -17.41 -23.74 -1.94
C THR A 219 -17.16 -23.87 -3.46
N LEU A 220 -16.39 -22.95 -4.07
CA LEU A 220 -16.02 -23.07 -5.48
C LEU A 220 -15.17 -24.32 -5.76
N THR A 221 -14.27 -24.67 -4.85
CA THR A 221 -13.45 -25.89 -4.94
C THR A 221 -14.33 -27.14 -4.91
N GLU A 222 -15.29 -27.21 -3.99
CA GLU A 222 -16.24 -28.32 -3.88
C GLU A 222 -17.11 -28.47 -5.14
N LEU A 223 -17.61 -27.35 -5.67
CA LEU A 223 -18.49 -27.32 -6.83
C LEU A 223 -17.78 -27.64 -8.16
N ASN A 224 -16.47 -27.39 -8.23
CA ASN A 224 -15.65 -27.57 -9.43
C ASN A 224 -14.58 -28.65 -9.22
N GLY A 225 -14.95 -29.72 -8.54
CA GLY A 225 -14.09 -30.88 -8.31
C GLY A 225 -13.54 -31.43 -9.63
N GLY A 226 -12.21 -31.56 -9.70
CA GLY A 226 -11.47 -31.97 -10.90
C GLY A 226 -10.90 -30.81 -11.72
N ILE A 227 -11.37 -29.57 -11.48
CA ILE A 227 -10.77 -28.35 -12.06
C ILE A 227 -10.04 -27.55 -10.99
N MET A 228 -10.69 -27.27 -9.86
CA MET A 228 -10.14 -26.45 -8.79
C MET A 228 -9.67 -27.32 -7.62
N THR A 229 -8.45 -27.06 -7.11
CA THR A 229 -7.85 -27.77 -5.97
C THR A 229 -7.26 -26.77 -4.98
N LYS A 230 -7.61 -26.91 -3.69
CA LYS A 230 -6.98 -26.14 -2.60
C LYS A 230 -5.66 -26.77 -2.16
N LEU A 231 -4.58 -26.01 -2.25
CA LEU A 231 -3.29 -26.30 -1.65
C LEU A 231 -3.27 -25.60 -0.28
N ALA A 232 -3.57 -26.36 0.78
CA ALA A 232 -3.97 -25.79 2.07
C ALA A 232 -2.91 -24.91 2.77
N ASN A 233 -1.62 -25.13 2.50
CA ASN A 233 -0.53 -24.45 3.18
C ASN A 233 0.66 -24.25 2.23
N VAL A 234 0.63 -23.18 1.44
CA VAL A 234 1.77 -22.77 0.61
C VAL A 234 2.68 -21.79 1.35
N SER A 235 2.12 -21.09 2.35
CA SER A 235 2.83 -20.12 3.17
C SER A 235 2.16 -19.97 4.54
N THR A 236 2.77 -19.26 5.48
CA THR A 236 2.23 -19.04 6.83
C THR A 236 2.49 -17.60 7.26
N THR A 237 1.53 -16.99 7.93
CA THR A 237 1.67 -15.62 8.45
C THR A 237 2.47 -15.56 9.76
N TYR A 238 2.81 -14.35 10.20
CA TYR A 238 3.48 -14.12 11.48
C TYR A 238 2.68 -14.67 12.67
N GLU A 239 1.36 -14.43 12.73
CA GLU A 239 0.48 -14.95 13.78
C GLU A 239 0.14 -16.46 13.59
N GLY A 240 0.79 -17.14 12.64
CA GLY A 240 0.72 -18.59 12.47
C GLY A 240 -0.48 -19.11 11.66
N ARG A 241 -1.13 -18.26 10.85
CA ARG A 241 -2.24 -18.67 9.97
C ARG A 241 -1.71 -19.25 8.66
N SER A 242 -2.29 -20.35 8.23
CA SER A 242 -1.97 -20.99 6.95
C SER A 242 -2.48 -20.13 5.79
N ILE A 243 -1.60 -19.83 4.83
CA ILE A 243 -1.94 -19.18 3.56
C ILE A 243 -2.11 -20.28 2.51
N PRO A 244 -3.33 -20.52 2.00
CA PRO A 244 -3.55 -21.49 0.94
C PRO A 244 -3.38 -20.87 -0.44
N ALA A 245 -3.08 -21.72 -1.43
CA ALA A 245 -3.26 -21.40 -2.84
C ALA A 245 -4.40 -22.24 -3.44
N TYR A 246 -5.00 -21.76 -4.53
CA TYR A 246 -6.00 -22.48 -5.29
C TYR A 246 -5.49 -22.71 -6.71
N ARG A 247 -5.29 -23.97 -7.06
CA ARG A 247 -4.87 -24.39 -8.40
C ARG A 247 -6.11 -24.67 -9.25
N LEU A 248 -6.22 -24.02 -10.40
CA LEU A 248 -7.17 -24.34 -11.45
C LEU A 248 -6.41 -25.05 -12.58
N SER A 249 -6.84 -26.26 -12.95
CA SER A 249 -6.18 -27.10 -13.95
C SER A 249 -7.19 -27.96 -14.69
N THR A 250 -7.01 -28.17 -15.99
CA THR A 250 -7.78 -29.16 -16.77
C THR A 250 -7.01 -30.48 -16.96
N GLY A 251 -5.96 -30.70 -16.16
CA GLY A 251 -5.09 -31.88 -16.22
C GLY A 251 -3.80 -31.62 -16.99
N LEU A 252 -3.20 -32.69 -17.50
CA LEU A 252 -1.98 -32.64 -18.32
C LEU A 252 -2.26 -31.98 -19.68
N ASP A 253 -1.20 -31.55 -20.35
CA ASP A 253 -1.29 -31.08 -21.73
C ASP A 253 -1.59 -32.23 -22.72
N SER A 254 -1.66 -31.90 -24.02
CA SER A 254 -1.97 -32.89 -25.06
C SER A 254 -0.90 -33.99 -25.24
N GLU A 255 0.31 -33.77 -24.72
CA GLU A 255 1.43 -34.72 -24.79
C GLU A 255 1.61 -35.52 -23.48
N GLY A 256 0.85 -35.18 -22.43
CA GLY A 256 0.90 -35.85 -21.13
C GLY A 256 1.91 -35.24 -20.17
N TYR A 257 2.40 -34.02 -20.42
CA TYR A 257 3.30 -33.29 -19.51
C TYR A 257 2.54 -32.31 -18.62
N GLN A 258 3.23 -31.85 -17.57
CA GLN A 258 2.72 -30.75 -16.74
C GLN A 258 2.71 -29.46 -17.56
N LYS A 259 1.62 -28.71 -17.44
CA LYS A 259 1.42 -27.43 -18.11
C LYS A 259 2.36 -26.35 -17.57
N LYS A 260 2.48 -25.25 -18.31
CA LYS A 260 3.06 -23.99 -17.82
C LYS A 260 2.26 -23.50 -16.61
N ALA A 261 2.85 -22.75 -15.70
CA ALA A 261 2.16 -22.24 -14.51
C ALA A 261 2.08 -20.71 -14.52
N ILE A 262 0.89 -20.17 -14.32
CA ILE A 262 0.64 -18.76 -14.02
C ILE A 262 0.34 -18.64 -12.52
N TYR A 263 1.03 -17.73 -11.84
CA TYR A 263 0.76 -17.42 -10.43
C TYR A 263 0.21 -16.00 -10.29
N ILE A 264 -0.85 -15.86 -9.50
CA ILE A 264 -1.49 -14.57 -9.23
C ILE A 264 -1.74 -14.48 -7.73
N GLN A 265 -1.31 -13.39 -7.11
CA GLN A 265 -1.60 -13.12 -5.71
C GLN A 265 -2.27 -11.76 -5.54
N SER A 266 -2.88 -11.55 -4.37
CA SER A 266 -3.42 -10.27 -3.97
C SER A 266 -3.41 -10.08 -2.46
N LEU A 267 -3.71 -8.84 -2.04
CA LEU A 267 -3.78 -8.45 -0.63
C LEU A 267 -2.48 -8.76 0.12
N ILE A 268 -1.34 -8.47 -0.52
CA ILE A 268 -0.06 -8.36 0.17
C ILE A 268 -0.05 -7.11 1.06
N HIS A 269 -0.71 -6.03 0.64
CA HIS A 269 -1.17 -4.97 1.54
C HIS A 269 -2.62 -5.19 1.95
N ALA A 270 -2.88 -5.04 3.24
CA ALA A 270 -4.16 -5.44 3.83
C ALA A 270 -5.36 -4.53 3.47
N ARG A 271 -5.13 -3.24 3.23
CA ARG A 271 -6.18 -2.24 2.98
C ARG A 271 -6.78 -2.28 1.56
N GLU A 272 -6.13 -2.96 0.63
CA GLU A 272 -6.40 -2.91 -0.82
C GLU A 272 -7.53 -3.85 -1.25
N TRP A 273 -8.67 -3.76 -0.56
CA TRP A 273 -9.77 -4.72 -0.70
C TRP A 273 -10.29 -4.89 -2.13
N GLN A 274 -10.22 -3.82 -2.94
CA GLN A 274 -10.62 -3.84 -4.35
C GLN A 274 -9.74 -4.77 -5.20
N ALA A 275 -8.42 -4.80 -4.95
CA ALA A 275 -7.50 -5.68 -5.64
C ALA A 275 -7.80 -7.17 -5.34
N GLY A 276 -8.10 -7.46 -4.07
CA GLY A 276 -8.60 -8.76 -3.63
C GLY A 276 -9.85 -9.18 -4.40
N MET A 277 -10.90 -8.33 -4.40
CA MET A 277 -12.16 -8.65 -5.09
C MET A 277 -11.99 -8.86 -6.59
N SER A 278 -11.13 -8.09 -7.27
CA SER A 278 -10.81 -8.31 -8.70
C SER A 278 -10.14 -9.67 -8.95
N THR A 279 -9.27 -10.10 -8.03
CA THR A 279 -8.64 -11.43 -8.08
C THR A 279 -9.67 -12.54 -7.91
N PHE A 280 -10.58 -12.40 -6.95
CA PHE A 280 -11.60 -13.41 -6.65
C PHE A 280 -12.59 -13.53 -7.82
N TYR A 281 -12.93 -12.41 -8.44
CA TYR A 281 -13.82 -12.36 -9.60
C TYR A 281 -13.20 -13.02 -10.82
N THR A 282 -11.88 -12.84 -11.01
CA THR A 282 -11.11 -13.53 -12.06
C THR A 282 -11.21 -15.04 -11.91
N VAL A 283 -11.06 -15.58 -10.69
CA VAL A 283 -11.23 -17.02 -10.43
C VAL A 283 -12.64 -17.49 -10.83
N ALA A 284 -13.67 -16.75 -10.43
CA ALA A 284 -15.04 -17.08 -10.80
C ALA A 284 -15.28 -16.99 -12.31
N SER A 285 -14.70 -15.99 -13.00
CA SER A 285 -14.82 -15.78 -14.44
C SER A 285 -14.15 -16.89 -15.24
N LEU A 286 -12.95 -17.34 -14.84
CA LEU A 286 -12.27 -18.48 -15.48
C LEU A 286 -13.12 -19.75 -15.37
N LEU A 287 -13.71 -20.02 -14.19
CA LEU A 287 -14.59 -21.17 -13.99
C LEU A 287 -15.88 -21.07 -14.80
N ASP A 288 -16.48 -19.88 -14.89
CA ASP A 288 -17.65 -19.62 -15.73
C ASP A 288 -17.32 -19.86 -17.20
N ASP A 289 -16.24 -19.27 -17.72
CA ASP A 289 -15.83 -19.41 -19.11
C ASP A 289 -15.52 -20.87 -19.48
N LEU A 290 -14.89 -21.65 -18.58
CA LEU A 290 -14.69 -23.08 -18.77
C LEU A 290 -16.02 -23.84 -18.82
N ARG A 291 -16.95 -23.58 -17.88
CA ARG A 291 -18.28 -24.22 -17.84
C ARG A 291 -19.11 -23.92 -19.07
N HIS A 292 -18.94 -22.74 -19.66
CA HIS A 292 -19.63 -22.29 -20.87
C HIS A 292 -18.89 -22.61 -22.18
N GLY A 293 -17.75 -23.29 -22.11
CA GLY A 293 -17.02 -23.74 -23.30
C GLY A 293 -16.38 -22.60 -24.08
N SER A 294 -15.93 -21.54 -23.40
CA SER A 294 -15.13 -20.47 -24.00
C SER A 294 -13.88 -21.07 -24.64
N LYS A 295 -13.80 -20.98 -25.98
CA LYS A 295 -12.64 -21.50 -26.73
C LYS A 295 -11.34 -20.80 -26.36
N HIS A 296 -11.42 -19.51 -26.06
CA HIS A 296 -10.27 -18.70 -25.69
C HIS A 296 -9.70 -19.16 -24.35
N VAL A 297 -10.53 -19.24 -23.31
CA VAL A 297 -10.10 -19.71 -21.99
C VAL A 297 -9.69 -21.19 -22.04
N THR A 298 -10.40 -22.03 -22.81
CA THR A 298 -10.01 -23.44 -22.99
C THR A 298 -8.59 -23.54 -23.56
N ALA A 299 -8.25 -22.75 -24.58
CA ALA A 299 -6.89 -22.75 -25.15
C ALA A 299 -5.83 -22.31 -24.13
N LEU A 300 -6.15 -21.34 -23.26
CA LEU A 300 -5.25 -20.96 -22.17
C LEU A 300 -5.10 -22.08 -21.14
N PHE A 301 -6.16 -22.83 -20.83
CA PHE A 301 -6.09 -23.99 -19.94
C PHE A 301 -5.48 -25.23 -20.58
N ASP A 302 -5.38 -25.29 -21.90
CA ASP A 302 -4.60 -26.33 -22.60
C ASP A 302 -3.09 -26.09 -22.41
N GLU A 303 -2.68 -24.84 -22.20
CA GLU A 303 -1.27 -24.44 -22.01
C GLU A 303 -0.89 -24.24 -20.54
N PHE A 304 -1.80 -23.72 -19.71
CA PHE A 304 -1.51 -23.25 -18.36
C PHE A 304 -2.34 -23.91 -17.27
N ASP A 305 -1.68 -24.16 -16.14
CA ASP A 305 -2.29 -24.24 -14.82
C ASP A 305 -2.20 -22.88 -14.12
N TRP A 306 -3.27 -22.51 -13.41
CA TRP A 306 -3.36 -21.22 -12.73
C TRP A 306 -3.34 -21.40 -11.22
N TYR A 307 -2.50 -20.65 -10.53
CA TYR A 307 -2.35 -20.68 -9.08
C TYR A 307 -2.73 -19.32 -8.50
N PHE A 308 -3.74 -19.30 -7.63
CA PHE A 308 -4.21 -18.09 -6.97
C PHE A 308 -3.92 -18.13 -5.48
N VAL A 309 -3.24 -17.10 -4.96
CA VAL A 309 -3.15 -16.83 -3.51
C VAL A 309 -4.04 -15.62 -3.20
N PRO A 310 -5.25 -15.82 -2.67
CA PRO A 310 -6.24 -14.75 -2.56
C PRO A 310 -5.92 -13.72 -1.46
N ILE A 311 -5.21 -14.12 -0.41
CA ILE A 311 -4.79 -13.20 0.67
C ILE A 311 -3.40 -13.60 1.11
N VAL A 312 -2.39 -12.81 0.76
CA VAL A 312 -1.02 -13.01 1.23
C VAL A 312 -0.89 -12.55 2.69
N ASN A 313 -1.39 -11.37 3.00
CA ASN A 313 -1.31 -10.77 4.33
C ASN A 313 -2.60 -11.02 5.13
N ILE A 314 -2.86 -12.27 5.51
CA ILE A 314 -4.09 -12.64 6.24
C ILE A 314 -4.22 -11.88 7.57
N ASP A 315 -3.13 -11.74 8.32
CA ASP A 315 -3.16 -11.11 9.65
C ASP A 315 -3.49 -9.62 9.54
N GLY A 316 -2.80 -8.92 8.63
CA GLY A 316 -3.08 -7.52 8.33
C GLY A 316 -4.49 -7.36 7.78
N TYR A 317 -4.95 -8.25 6.90
CA TYR A 317 -6.30 -8.20 6.34
C TYR A 317 -7.35 -8.27 7.44
N ILE A 318 -7.25 -9.23 8.36
CA ILE A 318 -8.14 -9.32 9.53
C ILE A 318 -8.09 -8.03 10.35
N TYR A 319 -6.90 -7.50 10.61
CA TYR A 319 -6.74 -6.24 11.34
C TYR A 319 -7.40 -5.05 10.62
N SER A 320 -7.38 -5.05 9.28
CA SER A 320 -8.06 -4.04 8.47
C SER A 320 -9.59 -4.10 8.58
N TRP A 321 -10.14 -5.26 8.94
CA TRP A 321 -11.56 -5.45 9.21
C TRP A 321 -11.95 -5.10 10.65
N THR A 322 -11.10 -5.42 11.62
CA THR A 322 -11.47 -5.36 13.04
C THR A 322 -11.01 -4.10 13.75
N THR A 323 -9.96 -3.44 13.25
CA THR A 323 -9.26 -2.39 14.01
C THR A 323 -9.00 -1.16 13.16
N ASP A 324 -8.15 -1.26 12.13
CA ASP A 324 -7.74 -0.10 11.34
C ASP A 324 -7.96 -0.35 9.85
N ARG A 325 -8.98 0.30 9.28
CA ARG A 325 -9.37 0.12 7.87
C ARG A 325 -8.25 0.44 6.88
N TYR A 326 -7.29 1.28 7.25
CA TYR A 326 -6.16 1.69 6.42
C TYR A 326 -4.88 0.90 6.70
N TRP A 327 -4.95 -0.15 7.53
CA TRP A 327 -3.80 -1.00 7.81
C TRP A 327 -3.21 -1.62 6.55
N ARG A 328 -1.91 -1.42 6.33
CA ARG A 328 -1.18 -1.88 5.14
C ARG A 328 -0.31 -3.10 5.41
N THR A 329 0.54 -3.00 6.42
CA THR A 329 1.64 -3.91 6.73
C THR A 329 1.15 -5.26 7.29
N ASN A 330 2.07 -6.20 7.53
CA ASN A 330 1.73 -7.43 8.24
C ASN A 330 1.49 -7.18 9.75
N ARG A 331 1.57 -8.23 10.58
CA ARG A 331 1.41 -8.13 12.04
C ARG A 331 2.66 -8.55 12.83
N ASP A 332 3.84 -8.52 12.20
CA ASP A 332 5.10 -8.59 12.93
C ASP A 332 5.44 -7.22 13.52
N LEU A 333 5.10 -7.03 14.79
CA LEU A 333 5.22 -5.74 15.48
C LEU A 333 6.50 -5.62 16.31
N VAL A 334 7.42 -6.58 16.17
CA VAL A 334 8.66 -6.59 16.94
C VAL A 334 9.82 -7.01 16.06
N ASP A 335 10.86 -6.18 15.96
CA ASP A 335 12.07 -6.50 15.20
C ASP A 335 12.89 -7.64 15.85
N GLU A 336 13.91 -8.14 15.15
CA GLU A 336 14.82 -9.18 15.66
C GLU A 336 15.55 -8.82 16.97
N HIS A 337 15.57 -7.54 17.34
CA HIS A 337 16.18 -7.03 18.57
C HIS A 337 15.18 -6.85 19.72
N GLY A 338 13.89 -7.09 19.49
CA GLY A 338 12.83 -6.95 20.48
C GLY A 338 12.25 -5.55 20.59
N ASN A 339 12.54 -4.63 19.66
CA ASN A 339 11.96 -3.28 19.63
C ASN A 339 10.62 -3.29 18.90
N ALA A 340 9.70 -2.43 19.34
CA ALA A 340 8.42 -2.29 18.67
C ALA A 340 8.59 -1.65 17.28
N VAL A 341 7.94 -2.24 16.27
CA VAL A 341 7.88 -1.75 14.88
C VAL A 341 6.41 -1.70 14.41
N PRO A 342 6.09 -0.94 13.35
CA PRO A 342 4.71 -0.74 12.89
C PRO A 342 4.14 -1.92 12.07
N GLY A 343 4.87 -3.03 11.96
CA GLY A 343 4.60 -4.07 10.96
C GLY A 343 5.62 -4.00 9.83
N VAL A 344 5.78 -5.10 9.11
CA VAL A 344 6.60 -5.18 7.90
C VAL A 344 5.73 -5.00 6.66
N ASP A 345 6.13 -4.07 5.79
CA ASP A 345 5.64 -3.99 4.42
C ASP A 345 6.16 -5.20 3.65
N LEU A 346 5.26 -6.15 3.41
CA LEU A 346 5.60 -7.38 2.71
C LEU A 346 6.11 -7.10 1.28
N ASN A 347 5.68 -6.02 0.63
CA ASN A 347 6.17 -5.60 -0.69
C ASN A 347 7.42 -4.70 -0.63
N ARG A 348 8.12 -4.71 0.50
CA ARG A 348 9.49 -4.21 0.68
C ARG A 348 10.43 -5.28 1.24
N ASN A 349 9.87 -6.44 1.61
CA ASN A 349 10.56 -7.50 2.33
C ASN A 349 11.27 -8.50 1.41
N PHE A 350 11.14 -8.37 0.09
CA PHE A 350 11.81 -9.29 -0.84
C PHE A 350 13.24 -8.85 -1.17
N GLY A 351 14.00 -9.75 -1.78
CA GLY A 351 15.40 -9.54 -2.14
C GLY A 351 15.59 -8.98 -3.56
N PRO A 352 16.77 -9.18 -4.17
CA PRO A 352 18.00 -9.72 -3.57
C PRO A 352 18.59 -8.75 -2.52
N ASP A 353 19.50 -9.25 -1.67
CA ASP A 353 20.20 -8.46 -0.64
C ASP A 353 20.85 -7.19 -1.20
N GLU A 354 21.30 -7.24 -2.46
CA GLU A 354 21.88 -6.09 -3.15
C GLU A 354 20.89 -4.93 -3.32
N TYR A 355 19.58 -5.14 -3.31
CA TYR A 355 18.59 -4.05 -3.44
C TYR A 355 17.74 -3.86 -2.19
N PHE A 356 17.95 -4.67 -1.15
CA PHE A 356 17.17 -4.57 0.08
C PHE A 356 17.50 -3.30 0.86
N ASN A 357 16.46 -2.55 1.24
CA ASN A 357 16.53 -1.37 2.11
C ASN A 357 17.70 -0.42 1.77
N LYS A 358 17.90 -0.12 0.48
CA LYS A 358 19.05 0.68 0.01
C LYS A 358 19.03 2.13 0.46
N LYS A 359 17.86 2.63 0.82
CA LYS A 359 17.61 3.99 1.32
C LYS A 359 16.87 3.95 2.65
N PRO A 360 17.51 3.49 3.73
CA PRO A 360 16.85 3.34 5.04
C PRO A 360 16.37 4.67 5.61
N GLU A 361 16.92 5.80 5.15
CA GLU A 361 16.46 7.14 5.51
C GLU A 361 15.12 7.55 4.89
N GLU A 362 14.65 6.82 3.86
CA GLU A 362 13.34 7.02 3.20
C GLU A 362 12.27 6.07 3.73
N VAL A 363 12.62 5.13 4.61
CA VAL A 363 11.69 4.19 5.24
C VAL A 363 10.85 4.89 6.31
N ASP A 364 9.54 4.63 6.27
CA ASP A 364 8.56 5.08 7.27
C ASP A 364 7.73 3.91 7.82
N ASP A 365 6.69 4.23 8.58
CA ASP A 365 5.86 3.23 9.25
C ASP A 365 5.08 2.33 8.29
N GLU A 366 4.83 2.77 7.06
CA GLU A 366 4.06 2.06 6.03
C GLU A 366 4.96 1.27 5.07
N THR A 367 6.26 1.56 5.05
CA THR A 367 7.24 1.01 4.11
C THR A 367 8.39 0.27 4.80
N HIS A 368 8.25 -0.02 6.10
CA HIS A 368 9.24 -0.77 6.87
C HIS A 368 9.54 -2.14 6.23
N PRO A 369 10.78 -2.41 5.76
CA PRO A 369 11.07 -3.60 4.96
C PRO A 369 11.29 -4.87 5.77
N GLY A 370 11.28 -4.79 7.10
CA GLY A 370 11.72 -5.87 7.99
C GLY A 370 13.25 -5.90 8.14
N ASP A 371 13.74 -6.93 8.83
CA ASP A 371 15.14 -6.98 9.28
C ASP A 371 16.12 -7.36 8.17
N HIS A 372 15.69 -8.22 7.25
CA HIS A 372 16.45 -8.68 6.10
C HIS A 372 15.51 -9.22 5.01
N PRO A 373 15.97 -9.47 3.76
CA PRO A 373 15.15 -10.10 2.74
C PRO A 373 14.56 -11.41 3.23
N LEU A 374 13.26 -11.59 2.98
CA LEU A 374 12.50 -12.78 3.35
C LEU A 374 12.57 -13.06 4.87
N SER A 375 12.67 -12.02 5.70
CA SER A 375 12.51 -12.15 7.16
C SER A 375 11.10 -12.60 7.52
N GLU A 376 10.09 -12.19 6.73
CA GLU A 376 8.71 -12.58 7.00
C GLU A 376 8.42 -14.03 6.57
N PRO A 377 7.73 -14.82 7.42
CA PRO A 377 7.40 -16.20 7.08
C PRO A 377 6.50 -16.28 5.83
N SER A 378 5.67 -15.25 5.60
CA SER A 378 4.75 -15.16 4.47
C SER A 378 5.50 -15.05 3.14
N THR A 379 6.44 -14.11 3.05
CA THR A 379 7.23 -13.83 1.83
C THR A 379 8.21 -14.97 1.59
N ALA A 380 8.94 -15.42 2.61
CA ALA A 380 9.90 -16.51 2.50
C ALA A 380 9.28 -17.81 1.96
N ALA A 381 8.10 -18.17 2.46
CA ALA A 381 7.43 -19.39 2.01
C ALA A 381 6.78 -19.25 0.63
N ILE A 382 6.28 -18.06 0.25
CA ILE A 382 5.81 -17.80 -1.13
C ILE A 382 6.95 -17.97 -2.13
N VAL A 383 8.12 -17.37 -1.88
CA VAL A 383 9.29 -17.54 -2.77
C VAL A 383 9.68 -19.02 -2.88
N ARG A 384 9.69 -19.76 -1.76
CA ARG A 384 9.94 -21.22 -1.79
C ARG A 384 8.87 -21.98 -2.58
N PHE A 385 7.60 -21.60 -2.48
CA PHE A 385 6.53 -22.22 -3.25
C PHE A 385 6.74 -22.02 -4.74
N LEU A 386 7.03 -20.79 -5.17
CA LEU A 386 7.27 -20.44 -6.58
C LEU A 386 8.50 -21.14 -7.16
N ARG A 387 9.60 -21.23 -6.39
CA ARG A 387 10.79 -22.00 -6.79
C ARG A 387 10.52 -23.48 -7.05
N ASN A 388 9.50 -24.05 -6.42
CA ASN A 388 9.11 -25.45 -6.59
C ASN A 388 8.10 -25.66 -7.72
N LEU A 389 7.71 -24.59 -8.45
CA LEU A 389 6.91 -24.69 -9.66
C LEU A 389 7.85 -24.72 -10.87
N ASP A 390 8.29 -25.93 -11.26
CA ASP A 390 9.29 -26.13 -12.33
C ASP A 390 8.92 -25.46 -13.68
N ASN A 391 7.62 -25.29 -13.95
CA ASN A 391 7.10 -24.69 -15.19
C ASN A 391 6.52 -23.29 -14.99
N LEU A 392 6.93 -22.55 -13.93
CA LEU A 392 6.48 -21.18 -13.71
C LEU A 392 6.79 -20.30 -14.93
N SER A 393 5.75 -19.66 -15.46
CA SER A 393 5.80 -18.96 -16.75
C SER A 393 5.31 -17.52 -16.67
N GLY A 394 4.75 -17.09 -15.54
CA GLY A 394 4.44 -15.69 -15.28
C GLY A 394 3.87 -15.50 -13.88
N VAL A 395 4.15 -14.35 -13.27
CA VAL A 395 3.61 -13.95 -11.97
C VAL A 395 2.95 -12.58 -12.01
N VAL A 396 1.84 -12.43 -11.30
CA VAL A 396 1.13 -11.15 -11.15
C VAL A 396 0.86 -10.88 -9.66
N ASP A 397 1.18 -9.66 -9.22
CA ASP A 397 0.75 -9.15 -7.93
C ASP A 397 -0.34 -8.09 -8.09
N MET A 398 -1.49 -8.30 -7.46
CA MET A 398 -2.62 -7.38 -7.57
C MET A 398 -2.63 -6.44 -6.37
N HIS A 399 -2.41 -5.16 -6.65
CA HIS A 399 -2.43 -4.05 -5.70
C HIS A 399 -3.58 -3.09 -6.01
N GLY A 400 -3.78 -2.11 -5.15
CA GLY A 400 -4.49 -0.89 -5.46
C GLY A 400 -3.90 0.28 -4.69
N VAL A 401 -4.17 1.54 -5.05
CA VAL A 401 -4.97 1.96 -6.19
C VAL A 401 -4.13 2.81 -7.15
N GLY A 402 -4.33 2.67 -8.46
CA GLY A 402 -3.56 3.48 -9.42
C GLY A 402 -3.98 3.40 -10.87
N GLY A 403 -4.67 2.34 -11.31
CA GLY A 403 -4.94 2.16 -12.74
C GLY A 403 -3.66 1.90 -13.54
N LEU A 404 -2.71 1.15 -12.98
CA LEU A 404 -1.39 0.93 -13.56
C LEU A 404 -1.11 -0.54 -13.78
N VAL A 405 -0.31 -0.82 -14.80
CA VAL A 405 0.39 -2.09 -15.00
C VAL A 405 1.86 -1.80 -14.85
N LEU A 406 2.38 -2.05 -13.66
CA LEU A 406 3.77 -1.83 -13.31
C LEU A 406 4.59 -3.05 -13.70
N ARG A 407 5.70 -2.80 -14.34
CA ARG A 407 6.68 -3.81 -14.75
C ARG A 407 8.02 -3.50 -14.08
N PRO A 408 8.89 -4.50 -13.88
CA PRO A 408 10.22 -4.24 -13.38
C PRO A 408 10.98 -3.22 -14.24
N PHE A 409 11.78 -2.33 -13.65
CA PHE A 409 12.09 -2.32 -12.21
C PHE A 409 11.34 -1.23 -11.43
N SER A 410 11.14 -1.50 -10.14
CA SER A 410 10.63 -0.54 -9.15
C SER A 410 11.74 0.28 -8.51
N ASN A 411 12.96 -0.26 -8.44
CA ASN A 411 14.12 0.45 -7.88
C ASN A 411 14.74 1.49 -8.83
N HIS A 412 14.33 1.54 -10.11
CA HIS A 412 14.71 2.56 -11.07
C HIS A 412 13.75 2.61 -12.26
N PRO A 413 13.61 3.76 -12.96
CA PRO A 413 12.68 3.88 -14.09
C PRO A 413 13.21 3.28 -15.41
N GLU A 414 14.47 2.84 -15.45
CA GLU A 414 15.06 2.29 -16.68
C GLU A 414 14.48 0.91 -17.02
N GLU A 415 14.39 0.65 -18.33
CA GLU A 415 13.98 -0.63 -18.90
C GLU A 415 14.91 -1.77 -18.49
N ALA A 416 14.35 -2.99 -18.40
CA ALA A 416 15.18 -4.18 -18.22
C ALA A 416 16.11 -4.42 -19.43
N PRO A 417 17.23 -5.15 -19.25
CA PRO A 417 18.15 -5.45 -20.34
C PRO A 417 17.48 -6.18 -21.51
N GLU A 418 17.91 -5.91 -22.74
CA GLU A 418 17.46 -6.67 -23.91
C GLU A 418 18.00 -8.12 -23.87
N PRO A 419 17.23 -9.10 -24.37
CA PRO A 419 15.94 -8.96 -25.04
C PRO A 419 14.73 -8.86 -24.10
N PHE A 420 14.94 -8.95 -22.78
CA PHE A 420 13.87 -9.07 -21.80
C PHE A 420 13.05 -7.78 -21.64
N GLY A 421 13.70 -6.61 -21.70
CA GLY A 421 13.08 -5.28 -21.58
C GLY A 421 11.98 -5.04 -22.62
N SER A 422 12.29 -5.15 -23.90
CA SER A 422 11.29 -4.98 -24.96
C SER A 422 10.11 -5.96 -24.84
N GLN A 423 10.36 -7.21 -24.42
CA GLN A 423 9.29 -8.21 -24.28
C GLN A 423 8.39 -7.95 -23.06
N ILE A 424 8.97 -7.59 -21.90
CA ILE A 424 8.16 -7.30 -20.71
C ILE A 424 7.37 -6.00 -20.87
N LYS A 425 7.93 -5.01 -21.59
CA LYS A 425 7.19 -3.80 -21.98
C LYS A 425 6.00 -4.14 -22.87
N LYS A 426 6.20 -4.95 -23.92
CA LYS A 426 5.12 -5.38 -24.81
C LYS A 426 4.02 -6.14 -24.06
N LEU A 427 4.41 -6.99 -23.12
CA LEU A 427 3.49 -7.70 -22.23
C LEU A 427 2.67 -6.72 -21.39
N GLY A 428 3.33 -5.79 -20.69
CA GLY A 428 2.66 -4.77 -19.86
C GLY A 428 1.70 -3.90 -20.68
N ASP A 429 2.15 -3.41 -21.83
CA ASP A 429 1.33 -2.59 -22.75
C ASP A 429 0.11 -3.38 -23.25
N GLY A 430 0.28 -4.67 -23.54
CA GLY A 430 -0.81 -5.56 -23.93
C GLY A 430 -1.86 -5.74 -22.83
N VAL A 431 -1.43 -5.95 -21.60
CA VAL A 431 -2.30 -6.05 -20.41
C VAL A 431 -3.05 -4.74 -20.17
N ALA A 432 -2.34 -3.61 -20.14
CA ALA A 432 -2.95 -2.29 -19.95
C ALA A 432 -3.99 -1.98 -21.03
N GLN A 433 -3.69 -2.29 -22.30
CA GLN A 433 -4.63 -2.13 -23.40
C GLN A 433 -5.88 -3.01 -23.23
N ALA A 434 -5.71 -4.26 -22.79
CA ALA A 434 -6.82 -5.18 -22.59
C ALA A 434 -7.76 -4.71 -21.46
N ILE A 435 -7.19 -4.22 -20.35
CA ILE A 435 -7.97 -3.64 -19.23
C ILE A 435 -8.68 -2.35 -19.67
N SER A 436 -7.98 -1.49 -20.41
CA SER A 436 -8.53 -0.20 -20.87
C SER A 436 -9.68 -0.33 -21.86
N LYS A 437 -9.83 -1.49 -22.51
CA LYS A 437 -10.81 -1.67 -23.58
C LYS A 437 -12.24 -1.62 -23.06
N GLY A 438 -12.90 -0.49 -23.27
CA GLY A 438 -14.26 -0.25 -22.78
C GLY A 438 -14.32 0.18 -21.32
N ASN A 439 -13.16 0.32 -20.65
CA ASN A 439 -13.06 0.89 -19.32
C ASN A 439 -13.09 2.42 -19.38
N PRO A 440 -13.95 3.11 -18.60
CA PRO A 440 -13.93 4.56 -18.48
C PRO A 440 -12.61 5.16 -17.97
N LYS A 441 -11.81 4.40 -17.20
CA LYS A 441 -10.49 4.81 -16.71
C LYS A 441 -9.41 3.93 -17.39
N PRO A 442 -8.66 4.45 -18.37
CA PRO A 442 -7.63 3.66 -19.06
C PRO A 442 -6.46 3.38 -18.11
N TYR A 443 -5.84 2.22 -18.30
CA TYR A 443 -4.65 1.80 -17.57
C TYR A 443 -3.38 2.14 -18.34
N ILE A 444 -2.33 2.50 -17.62
CA ILE A 444 -1.02 2.83 -18.18
C ILE A 444 -0.02 1.74 -17.81
N SER A 445 0.86 1.39 -18.75
CA SER A 445 1.96 0.44 -18.54
C SER A 445 3.29 1.19 -18.44
N GLU A 446 3.99 1.04 -17.33
CA GLU A 446 5.26 1.72 -17.04
C GLU A 446 6.11 0.92 -16.06
N THR A 447 7.40 1.22 -15.95
CA THR A 447 8.22 0.59 -14.90
C THR A 447 7.78 1.07 -13.52
N GLY A 448 7.88 0.24 -12.49
CA GLY A 448 7.57 0.63 -11.11
C GLY A 448 8.27 1.93 -10.67
N GLY A 449 9.53 2.13 -11.10
CA GLY A 449 10.31 3.32 -10.76
C GLY A 449 9.79 4.63 -11.38
N TYR A 450 8.87 4.59 -12.37
CA TYR A 450 8.19 5.80 -12.85
C TYR A 450 7.12 6.28 -11.87
N LEU A 451 6.45 5.35 -11.19
CA LEU A 451 5.49 5.67 -10.14
C LEU A 451 6.23 6.28 -8.94
N TYR A 452 7.19 5.54 -8.36
CA TYR A 452 8.22 6.02 -7.45
C TYR A 452 9.27 4.92 -7.23
N GLU A 453 10.46 5.30 -6.77
CA GLU A 453 11.52 4.35 -6.46
C GLU A 453 11.18 3.50 -5.23
N ALA A 454 11.12 2.19 -5.39
CA ALA A 454 10.83 1.23 -4.33
C ALA A 454 11.80 0.04 -4.37
N PHE A 455 12.10 -0.50 -3.19
CA PHE A 455 13.07 -1.57 -3.00
C PHE A 455 12.42 -2.80 -2.37
N GLY A 456 12.84 -4.00 -2.79
CA GLY A 456 12.33 -5.25 -2.24
C GLY A 456 10.88 -5.57 -2.62
N CYS A 457 10.43 -5.07 -3.78
CA CYS A 457 9.12 -5.37 -4.34
C CYS A 457 9.06 -6.81 -4.90
N PHE A 458 7.89 -7.42 -4.83
CA PHE A 458 7.65 -8.81 -5.24
C PHE A 458 7.98 -9.03 -6.72
N ASP A 459 7.53 -8.14 -7.61
CA ASP A 459 7.72 -8.25 -9.06
C ASP A 459 9.19 -8.17 -9.46
N ASP A 460 9.92 -7.15 -8.99
CA ASP A 460 11.37 -7.03 -9.17
C ASP A 460 12.08 -8.29 -8.69
N SER A 461 11.72 -8.76 -7.50
CA SER A 461 12.33 -9.93 -6.88
C SER A 461 12.10 -11.20 -7.67
N MET A 462 10.89 -11.45 -8.16
CA MET A 462 10.60 -12.61 -8.99
C MET A 462 11.30 -12.51 -10.34
N PHE A 463 11.36 -11.32 -10.91
CA PHE A 463 12.06 -11.10 -12.16
C PHE A 463 13.57 -11.37 -12.03
N PHE A 464 14.20 -10.94 -10.93
CA PHE A 464 15.59 -11.29 -10.63
C PHE A 464 15.78 -12.78 -10.28
N GLU A 465 14.92 -13.33 -9.43
CA GLU A 465 15.00 -14.72 -8.93
C GLU A 465 15.03 -15.74 -10.08
N PHE A 466 14.25 -15.49 -11.13
CA PHE A 466 14.18 -16.33 -12.31
C PHE A 466 15.05 -15.83 -13.47
N ASN A 467 16.07 -15.01 -13.18
CA ASN A 467 17.03 -14.48 -14.16
C ASN A 467 16.35 -13.89 -15.41
N TYR A 468 15.31 -13.09 -15.17
CA TYR A 468 14.44 -12.46 -16.17
C TYR A 468 13.61 -13.42 -17.02
N THR A 469 13.71 -14.74 -16.83
CA THR A 469 13.03 -15.72 -17.69
C THR A 469 11.55 -15.92 -17.37
N VAL A 470 11.08 -15.41 -16.24
CA VAL A 470 9.67 -15.42 -15.83
C VAL A 470 9.20 -13.97 -15.74
N PRO A 471 8.28 -13.52 -16.61
CA PRO A 471 7.76 -12.17 -16.54
C PRO A 471 6.96 -11.98 -15.24
N ALA A 472 7.24 -10.88 -14.55
CA ALA A 472 6.57 -10.48 -13.32
C ALA A 472 6.01 -9.08 -13.49
N ILE A 473 4.75 -8.86 -13.14
CA ILE A 473 4.14 -7.52 -13.17
C ILE A 473 3.30 -7.30 -11.91
N THR A 474 3.11 -6.02 -11.57
CA THR A 474 2.14 -5.57 -10.59
C THR A 474 0.99 -4.88 -11.30
N ILE A 475 -0.26 -5.16 -10.91
CA ILE A 475 -1.42 -4.41 -11.39
C ILE A 475 -1.99 -3.61 -10.23
N GLU A 476 -1.94 -2.29 -10.35
CA GLU A 476 -2.61 -1.35 -9.45
C GLU A 476 -4.03 -1.12 -9.95
N VAL A 477 -5.02 -1.73 -9.29
CA VAL A 477 -6.43 -1.55 -9.70
C VAL A 477 -6.85 -0.08 -9.58
N GLU A 478 -7.74 0.36 -10.45
CA GLU A 478 -8.27 1.72 -10.43
C GLU A 478 -9.02 2.02 -9.12
N GLY A 479 -8.93 3.26 -8.66
CA GLY A 479 -9.61 3.74 -7.46
C GLY A 479 -9.43 5.24 -7.31
N GLU A 480 -9.79 5.76 -6.14
CA GLU A 480 -9.39 7.09 -5.66
C GLU A 480 -8.93 7.03 -4.19
N ASP A 481 -9.24 5.92 -3.52
CA ASP A 481 -8.99 5.66 -2.11
C ASP A 481 -9.12 4.16 -1.86
N PHE A 482 -8.51 3.66 -0.77
CA PHE A 482 -8.64 2.28 -0.31
C PHE A 482 -10.05 1.96 0.20
N ILE A 483 -10.79 2.98 0.65
CA ILE A 483 -12.24 2.89 0.88
C ILE A 483 -12.96 3.21 -0.44
N SER A 484 -13.63 2.20 -0.99
CA SER A 484 -14.38 2.32 -2.23
C SER A 484 -15.84 1.91 -2.02
N PRO A 485 -16.81 2.47 -2.77
CA PRO A 485 -18.18 1.97 -2.76
C PRO A 485 -18.24 0.52 -3.28
N GLN A 486 -19.09 -0.29 -2.67
CA GLN A 486 -19.25 -1.72 -2.98
C GLN A 486 -19.73 -1.93 -4.42
N SER A 487 -20.45 -0.96 -4.98
CA SER A 487 -20.87 -0.93 -6.38
C SER A 487 -19.72 -0.90 -7.39
N THR A 488 -18.49 -0.56 -6.96
CA THR A 488 -17.30 -0.54 -7.82
C THR A 488 -16.68 -1.92 -8.03
N ILE A 489 -17.03 -2.91 -7.19
CA ILE A 489 -16.43 -4.26 -7.21
C ILE A 489 -16.55 -4.90 -8.59
N ARG A 490 -17.77 -5.06 -9.10
CA ARG A 490 -18.02 -5.75 -10.38
C ARG A 490 -17.49 -4.98 -11.59
N PRO A 491 -17.75 -3.66 -11.74
CA PRO A 491 -17.25 -2.93 -12.90
C PRO A 491 -15.72 -3.01 -13.05
N ILE A 492 -14.99 -2.76 -11.96
CA ILE A 492 -13.52 -2.81 -11.97
C ILE A 492 -13.05 -4.23 -12.28
N ALA A 493 -13.58 -5.23 -11.57
CA ALA A 493 -13.19 -6.62 -11.75
C ALA A 493 -13.45 -7.15 -13.17
N THR A 494 -14.53 -6.69 -13.80
CA THR A 494 -14.89 -7.04 -15.18
C THR A 494 -13.85 -6.51 -16.19
N HIS A 495 -13.24 -5.35 -15.94
CA HIS A 495 -12.16 -4.82 -16.78
C HIS A 495 -10.81 -5.48 -16.48
N ILE A 496 -10.55 -5.87 -15.23
CA ILE A 496 -9.32 -6.59 -14.86
C ILE A 496 -9.23 -7.97 -15.52
N TYR A 497 -10.35 -8.71 -15.58
CA TYR A 497 -10.37 -10.09 -16.06
C TYR A 497 -9.74 -10.28 -17.47
N PRO A 498 -10.14 -9.51 -18.51
CA PRO A 498 -9.46 -9.56 -19.82
C PRO A 498 -7.97 -9.24 -19.78
N GLY A 499 -7.53 -8.37 -18.85
CA GLY A 499 -6.13 -8.07 -18.62
C GLY A 499 -5.33 -9.28 -18.19
N LEU A 500 -5.86 -10.08 -17.26
CA LEU A 500 -5.21 -11.29 -16.77
C LEU A 500 -5.21 -12.43 -17.80
N LEU A 501 -6.24 -12.53 -18.65
CA LEU A 501 -6.19 -13.42 -19.82
C LEU A 501 -5.07 -13.00 -20.77
N ARG A 502 -4.97 -11.69 -21.05
CA ARG A 502 -3.92 -11.14 -21.91
C ARG A 502 -2.54 -11.33 -21.33
N PHE A 503 -2.39 -11.27 -20.00
CA PHE A 503 -1.12 -11.57 -19.33
C PHE A 503 -0.65 -12.99 -19.66
N ALA A 504 -1.51 -14.01 -19.55
CA ALA A 504 -1.13 -15.38 -19.86
C ALA A 504 -0.74 -15.58 -21.34
N GLU A 505 -1.45 -14.93 -22.27
CA GLU A 505 -1.10 -14.95 -23.69
C GLU A 505 0.28 -14.35 -23.98
N GLU A 506 0.63 -13.25 -23.32
CA GLU A 506 1.93 -12.60 -23.49
C GLU A 506 3.02 -13.34 -22.72
N ALA A 507 2.71 -13.95 -21.57
CA ALA A 507 3.61 -14.82 -20.83
C ALA A 507 3.98 -16.08 -21.64
N SER A 508 3.04 -16.65 -22.39
CA SER A 508 3.30 -17.72 -23.35
C SER A 508 4.37 -17.31 -24.36
N LYS A 509 4.18 -16.18 -25.05
CA LYS A 509 5.14 -15.63 -26.03
C LYS A 509 6.48 -15.28 -25.41
N TYR A 510 6.48 -14.77 -24.18
CA TYR A 510 7.68 -14.47 -23.43
C TYR A 510 8.49 -15.75 -23.19
N ARG A 511 7.83 -16.83 -22.78
CA ARG A 511 8.47 -18.13 -22.59
C ARG A 511 9.01 -18.72 -23.88
N ASP A 512 8.25 -18.64 -24.97
CA ASP A 512 8.74 -19.10 -26.27
C ASP A 512 10.00 -18.32 -26.70
N MET A 513 10.05 -17.01 -26.44
CA MET A 513 11.26 -16.20 -26.68
C MET A 513 12.44 -16.69 -25.83
N VAL A 514 12.23 -16.93 -24.53
CA VAL A 514 13.25 -17.45 -23.62
C VAL A 514 13.80 -18.79 -24.11
N ASP A 515 12.92 -19.73 -24.45
CA ASP A 515 13.31 -21.08 -24.86
C ASP A 515 14.15 -21.03 -26.16
N ASN A 516 13.78 -20.16 -27.11
CA ASN A 516 14.56 -19.93 -28.34
C ASN A 516 15.97 -19.35 -28.08
N LEU A 517 16.15 -18.51 -27.07
CA LEU A 517 17.46 -17.97 -26.72
C LEU A 517 18.40 -19.09 -26.26
N TYR A 518 17.93 -19.96 -25.36
CA TYR A 518 18.75 -21.04 -24.80
C TYR A 518 19.00 -22.17 -25.80
N ASP A 519 18.04 -22.48 -26.68
CA ASP A 519 18.25 -23.46 -27.75
C ASP A 519 19.31 -22.99 -28.75
N SER A 520 19.34 -21.70 -29.09
CA SER A 520 20.34 -21.14 -30.01
C SER A 520 21.77 -21.21 -29.46
N ASP A 521 21.96 -20.99 -28.15
CA ASP A 521 23.26 -21.02 -27.47
C ASP A 521 23.81 -22.47 -27.34
N SER A 522 22.91 -23.46 -27.27
CA SER A 522 23.28 -24.88 -27.29
C SER A 522 23.79 -25.36 -28.66
N SER A 523 23.33 -24.74 -29.74
CA SER A 523 23.72 -25.09 -31.10
C SER A 523 25.09 -24.55 -31.50
N GLU A 524 25.47 -23.35 -31.03
CA GLU A 524 26.78 -22.74 -31.32
C GLU A 524 27.94 -23.42 -30.59
N ASN A 525 27.69 -24.04 -29.43
CA ASN A 525 28.72 -24.80 -28.70
C ASN A 525 28.97 -26.23 -29.26
N SER A 526 28.16 -26.70 -30.21
CA SER A 526 28.32 -28.03 -30.81
C SER A 526 29.25 -28.09 -32.03
N GLU A 527 29.70 -26.94 -32.56
CA GLU A 527 30.54 -26.86 -33.77
C GLU A 527 32.08 -26.87 -33.54
N SER A 528 32.59 -27.18 -32.34
CA SER A 528 34.05 -27.16 -32.08
C SER A 528 34.75 -28.51 -31.86
N TYR A 529 34.08 -29.65 -32.06
CA TYR A 529 34.72 -30.97 -31.94
C TYR A 529 34.36 -31.92 -33.09
N ASP A 530 34.88 -31.68 -34.31
CA ASP A 530 35.27 -32.80 -35.18
C ASP A 530 36.36 -32.45 -36.22
N SER A 531 37.25 -33.42 -36.42
CA SER A 531 38.23 -33.61 -37.50
C SER A 531 39.58 -32.88 -37.46
N THR A 532 40.52 -33.43 -36.66
CA THR A 532 41.89 -33.66 -37.18
C THR A 532 42.26 -35.13 -37.03
N SER A 533 41.75 -35.95 -37.96
CA SER A 533 42.38 -37.23 -38.30
C SER A 533 43.22 -37.00 -39.56
N ASP A 534 44.53 -36.87 -39.40
CA ASP A 534 45.46 -37.07 -40.51
C ASP A 534 46.48 -38.14 -40.14
N ALA A 535 46.47 -39.20 -40.95
CA ALA A 535 47.22 -40.43 -40.75
C ALA A 535 48.65 -40.31 -41.29
N SER A 536 49.55 -41.09 -40.68
CA SER A 536 50.96 -41.31 -41.06
C SER A 536 51.13 -41.89 -42.48
N PRO A 537 52.34 -41.93 -43.06
CA PRO A 537 53.49 -42.71 -42.55
C PRO A 537 54.71 -41.88 -42.12
#